data_AF-A0A952WQG1-F1
#
_entry.id   AF-A0A952WQG1-F1
#
_cell.length_a   1.000
_cell.length_b   1.000
_cell.length_c   1.000
_cell.angle_alpha   90.00
_cell.angle_beta   90.00
_cell.angle_gamma   90.00
#
_symmetry.space_group_name_H-M   'P 1'
#
loop_
_entity.id
_entity.type
_entity.pdbx_description
1 polymer ?
#
loop_
_entity_poly.entity_id
_entity_poly.type
_entity_poly.pdbx_seq_one_letter_code
_entity_poly.pdbx_strand_id
1 'polypeptide(L)'
;MRPRRPLMCWLALARAGRIRRRPAEASAAEPADLDVAMMRRAIELARRAALLGEVPVGAVVYGSPGTPEEGRVFGEAFNRRESDQDPSAHAEFAAIVAASRALQSWRLVRCSVAVTLEPCVMCAGLIVNARLGRVVYGADDAKAGAVRSLYSILGDRRLNHRPRVMPGVLKPECSEMLTTFFRSIRAGR
;
A
#
# COMPACT_ATOMS: atom_id res chain seq x y z
N MET A 1 2.08 -35.54 21.07
CA MET A 1 2.59 -35.13 19.73
C MET A 1 1.44 -35.18 18.74
N ARG A 2 1.02 -34.05 18.16
CA ARG A 2 -0.03 -33.99 17.13
C ARG A 2 0.63 -33.99 15.74
N PRO A 3 0.19 -34.81 14.77
CA PRO A 3 0.82 -34.84 13.45
C PRO A 3 0.40 -33.62 12.62
N ARG A 4 1.38 -33.05 11.93
CA ARG A 4 1.25 -31.92 11.00
C ARG A 4 0.43 -32.36 9.78
N ARG A 5 -0.63 -31.62 9.43
CA ARG A 5 -1.36 -31.78 8.15
C ARG A 5 -0.49 -31.22 7.00
N PRO A 6 -0.27 -31.96 5.89
CA PRO A 6 0.49 -31.45 4.77
C PRO A 6 -0.32 -30.46 3.92
N LEU A 7 0.38 -29.44 3.42
CA LEU A 7 -0.11 -28.51 2.41
C LEU A 7 -0.49 -29.27 1.13
N MET A 8 -1.78 -29.35 0.82
CA MET A 8 -2.27 -29.62 -0.53
C MET A 8 -3.57 -28.85 -0.74
N CYS A 9 -3.53 -27.83 -1.61
CA CYS A 9 -4.54 -27.54 -2.63
C CYS A 9 -4.19 -26.21 -3.34
N TRP A 10 -3.32 -26.26 -4.35
CA TRP A 10 -3.09 -25.16 -5.30
C TRP A 10 -3.32 -25.59 -6.76
N LEU A 11 -4.11 -26.66 -6.97
CA LEU A 11 -4.42 -27.18 -8.30
C LEU A 11 -5.93 -27.37 -8.45
N ALA A 12 -6.61 -26.35 -8.96
CA ALA A 12 -7.87 -26.51 -9.69
C ALA A 12 -8.27 -25.20 -10.39
N LEU A 13 -8.51 -25.30 -11.69
CA LEU A 13 -9.43 -24.50 -12.52
C LEU A 13 -8.84 -23.36 -13.37
N ALA A 14 -8.21 -23.78 -14.46
CA ALA A 14 -8.34 -23.13 -15.75
C ALA A 14 -9.70 -23.51 -16.39
N ARG A 15 -10.53 -22.51 -16.70
CA ARG A 15 -11.47 -22.47 -17.83
C ARG A 15 -11.95 -21.03 -18.01
N ALA A 16 -11.36 -20.35 -18.98
CA ALA A 16 -11.61 -18.95 -19.29
C ALA A 16 -12.94 -18.80 -20.06
N GLY A 17 -13.99 -18.34 -19.37
CA GLY A 17 -15.18 -17.79 -20.00
C GLY A 17 -14.96 -16.32 -20.38
N ARG A 18 -15.44 -15.92 -21.56
CA ARG A 18 -15.37 -14.54 -22.06
C ARG A 18 -16.30 -13.64 -21.23
N ILE A 19 -15.77 -12.99 -20.20
CA ILE A 19 -16.53 -12.10 -19.32
C ILE A 19 -16.74 -10.75 -20.04
N ARG A 20 -17.99 -10.44 -20.41
CA ARG A 20 -18.39 -9.10 -20.86
C ARG A 20 -18.12 -8.10 -19.74
N ARG A 21 -17.37 -7.04 -20.04
CA ARG A 21 -17.00 -5.98 -19.10
C ARG A 21 -18.19 -5.03 -18.90
N ARG A 22 -18.70 -4.92 -17.67
CA ARG A 22 -19.31 -3.67 -17.19
C ARG A 22 -18.22 -2.90 -16.44
N PRO A 23 -18.02 -1.60 -16.69
CA PRO A 23 -17.14 -0.79 -15.86
C PRO A 23 -17.67 -0.82 -14.43
N ALA A 24 -16.80 -1.11 -13.47
CA ALA A 24 -17.11 -0.95 -12.06
C ALA A 24 -17.09 0.56 -11.79
N GLU A 25 -18.27 1.15 -11.61
CA GLU A 25 -18.39 2.53 -11.14
C GLU A 25 -17.74 2.62 -9.75
N ALA A 26 -16.66 3.40 -9.67
CA ALA A 26 -16.06 3.78 -8.41
C ALA A 26 -17.06 4.68 -7.67
N SER A 27 -17.63 4.18 -6.58
CA SER A 27 -18.36 5.02 -5.64
C SER A 27 -17.39 6.08 -5.10
N ALA A 28 -17.72 7.35 -5.32
CA ALA A 28 -17.02 8.53 -4.80
C ALA A 28 -17.24 8.64 -3.28
N ALA A 29 -16.69 7.69 -2.53
CA ALA A 29 -16.67 7.78 -1.08
C ALA A 29 -15.60 8.81 -0.69
N GLU A 30 -15.98 9.79 0.12
CA GLU A 30 -15.04 10.73 0.74
C GLU A 30 -14.12 9.97 1.72
N PRO A 31 -12.86 10.40 1.87
CA PRO A 31 -11.96 9.80 2.86
C PRO A 31 -12.47 10.09 4.28
N ALA A 32 -12.39 9.09 5.15
CA ALA A 32 -12.70 9.28 6.57
C ALA A 32 -11.63 10.16 7.25
N ASP A 33 -11.99 10.85 8.34
CA ASP A 33 -11.03 11.63 9.13
C ASP A 33 -9.81 10.81 9.57
N LEU A 34 -10.04 9.54 9.90
CA LEU A 34 -8.96 8.60 10.22
C LEU A 34 -8.01 8.38 9.03
N ASP A 35 -8.52 8.28 7.80
CA ASP A 35 -7.69 8.12 6.61
C ASP A 35 -6.81 9.37 6.38
N VAL A 36 -7.37 10.57 6.61
CA VAL A 36 -6.63 11.84 6.55
C VAL A 36 -5.56 11.90 7.64
N ALA A 37 -5.89 11.52 8.88
CA ALA A 37 -4.93 11.50 9.99
C ALA A 37 -3.75 10.54 9.72
N MET A 38 -4.04 9.34 9.23
CA MET A 38 -2.99 8.37 8.88
C MET A 38 -2.17 8.81 7.66
N MET A 39 -2.77 9.51 6.70
CA MET A 39 -2.02 10.10 5.59
C MET A 39 -1.08 11.22 6.06
N ARG A 40 -1.50 12.08 6.99
CA ARG A 40 -0.61 13.08 7.60
C ARG A 40 0.58 12.43 8.30
N ARG A 41 0.34 11.33 9.02
CA ARG A 41 1.42 10.55 9.63
C ARG A 41 2.36 9.95 8.58
N ALA A 42 1.83 9.41 7.47
CA ALA A 42 2.63 8.92 6.36
C ALA A 42 3.46 10.03 5.70
N ILE A 43 2.93 11.25 5.59
CA ILE A 43 3.64 12.45 5.10
C ILE A 43 4.83 12.81 6.02
N GLU A 44 4.67 12.71 7.35
CA GLU A 44 5.79 12.93 8.28
C GLU A 44 6.93 11.92 8.06
N LEU A 45 6.59 10.65 7.82
CA LEU A 45 7.56 9.61 7.50
C LEU A 45 8.23 9.85 6.14
N ALA A 46 7.47 10.28 5.13
CA ALA A 46 7.99 10.64 3.81
C ALA A 46 8.99 11.80 3.88
N ARG A 47 8.74 12.79 4.75
CA ARG A 47 9.70 13.88 5.00
C ARG A 47 11.00 13.37 5.62
N ARG A 48 10.94 12.35 6.50
CA ARG A 48 12.15 11.71 7.05
C ARG A 48 12.96 11.00 5.97
N ALA A 49 12.31 10.33 5.01
CA ALA A 49 13.00 9.79 3.82
C ALA A 49 13.74 10.89 3.05
N ALA A 50 13.07 12.01 2.73
CA ALA A 50 13.73 13.11 2.02
C ALA A 50 14.97 13.65 2.73
N LEU A 51 14.94 13.75 4.07
CA LEU A 51 16.11 14.20 4.85
C LEU A 51 17.32 13.27 4.72
N LEU A 52 17.09 12.01 4.37
CA LEU A 52 18.14 11.01 4.12
C LEU A 52 18.53 10.91 2.64
N GLY A 53 17.99 11.78 1.77
CA GLY A 53 18.21 11.71 0.32
C GLY A 53 17.42 10.60 -0.37
N GLU A 54 16.44 10.01 0.30
CA GLU A 54 15.56 8.98 -0.26
C GLU A 54 14.35 9.62 -0.94
N VAL A 55 13.77 8.94 -1.94
CA VAL A 55 12.48 9.35 -2.52
C VAL A 55 11.43 9.45 -1.39
N PRO A 56 10.72 10.58 -1.25
CA PRO A 56 9.85 10.83 -0.10
C PRO A 56 8.55 10.04 -0.17
N VAL A 57 8.62 8.78 0.26
CA VAL A 57 7.46 7.91 0.40
C VAL A 57 7.39 7.40 1.83
N GLY A 58 6.22 7.52 2.45
CA GLY A 58 5.94 7.03 3.79
C GLY A 58 4.68 6.17 3.80
N ALA A 59 4.62 5.22 4.72
CA ALA A 59 3.49 4.31 4.86
C ALA A 59 3.19 3.97 6.33
N VAL A 60 1.91 3.81 6.63
CA VAL A 60 1.39 3.46 7.96
C VAL A 60 0.35 2.35 7.81
N VAL A 61 0.52 1.26 8.56
CA VAL A 61 -0.47 0.19 8.68
C VAL A 61 -1.23 0.36 10.00
N TYR A 62 -2.55 0.45 9.92
CA TYR A 62 -3.42 0.76 11.05
C TYR A 62 -4.69 -0.08 11.03
N GLY A 63 -5.36 -0.25 12.17
CA GLY A 63 -6.67 -0.90 12.24
C GLY A 63 -7.73 -0.12 11.47
N SER A 64 -8.44 -0.81 10.58
CA SER A 64 -9.42 -0.20 9.69
C SER A 64 -10.63 0.35 10.46
N PRO A 65 -11.33 1.36 9.90
CA PRO A 65 -12.63 1.80 10.43
C PRO A 65 -13.61 0.64 10.62
N GLY A 66 -14.33 0.64 11.74
CA GLY A 66 -15.30 -0.40 12.11
C GLY A 66 -14.67 -1.71 12.59
N THR A 67 -13.38 -1.75 12.88
CA THR A 67 -12.70 -2.91 13.49
C THR A 67 -12.44 -2.65 14.98
N PRO A 68 -12.29 -3.70 15.82
CA PRO A 68 -11.96 -3.53 17.24
C PRO A 68 -10.67 -2.74 17.49
N GLU A 69 -9.77 -2.71 16.52
CA GLU A 69 -8.48 -2.05 16.60
C GLU A 69 -8.43 -0.72 15.82
N GLU A 70 -9.59 -0.10 15.53
CA GLU A 70 -9.69 1.13 14.73
C GLU A 70 -8.65 2.19 15.14
N GLY A 71 -7.91 2.68 14.14
CA GLY A 71 -6.91 3.73 14.30
C GLY A 71 -5.62 3.33 15.03
N ARG A 72 -5.56 2.15 15.63
CA ARG A 72 -4.32 1.64 16.22
C ARG A 72 -3.28 1.38 15.13
N VAL A 73 -2.09 1.97 15.27
CA VAL A 73 -0.96 1.75 14.37
C VAL A 73 -0.22 0.46 14.73
N PHE A 74 0.07 -0.37 13.72
CA PHE A 74 0.79 -1.64 13.85
C PHE A 74 2.16 -1.63 13.17
N GLY A 75 2.34 -0.77 12.16
CA GLY A 75 3.60 -0.64 11.45
C GLY A 75 3.72 0.72 10.77
N GLU A 76 4.91 1.28 10.80
CA GLU A 76 5.24 2.55 10.15
C GLU A 76 6.59 2.41 9.47
N ALA A 77 6.72 2.95 8.27
CA ALA A 77 7.99 3.00 7.57
C ALA A 77 8.03 4.12 6.53
N PHE A 78 9.22 4.36 6.01
CA PHE A 78 9.46 5.21 4.85
C PHE A 78 10.46 4.52 3.93
N ASN A 79 10.57 5.00 2.69
CA ASN A 79 11.49 4.45 1.71
C ASN A 79 12.95 4.57 2.18
N ARG A 80 13.70 3.47 2.09
CA ARG A 80 15.11 3.36 2.51
C ARG A 80 15.98 2.63 1.48
N ARG A 81 15.53 2.58 0.23
CA ARG A 81 16.17 1.80 -0.83
C ARG A 81 17.66 2.12 -0.99
N GLU A 82 18.02 3.40 -1.01
CA GLU A 82 19.42 3.81 -1.21
C GLU A 82 20.26 3.59 0.06
N SER A 83 19.68 3.82 1.24
CA SER A 83 20.34 3.70 2.54
C SER A 83 20.64 2.24 2.89
N ASP A 84 19.70 1.35 2.59
CA ASP A 84 19.79 -0.07 2.94
C ASP A 84 20.36 -0.91 1.78
N GLN A 85 20.58 -0.32 0.60
CA GLN A 85 20.97 -1.02 -0.63
C GLN A 85 20.06 -2.23 -0.93
N ASP A 86 18.77 -2.09 -0.60
CA ASP A 86 17.77 -3.14 -0.71
C ASP A 86 16.66 -2.71 -1.68
N PRO A 87 16.51 -3.38 -2.84
CA PRO A 87 15.49 -3.04 -3.81
C PRO A 87 14.05 -3.22 -3.29
N SER A 88 13.87 -3.94 -2.18
CA SER A 88 12.57 -4.16 -1.54
C SER A 88 12.21 -3.15 -0.44
N ALA A 89 13.15 -2.26 -0.05
CA ALA A 89 13.00 -1.32 1.06
C ALA A 89 12.09 -0.12 0.77
N HIS A 90 10.94 -0.39 0.15
CA HIS A 90 9.83 0.54 -0.02
C HIS A 90 9.05 0.70 1.28
N ALA A 91 8.40 1.86 1.44
CA ALA A 91 7.66 2.19 2.65
C ALA A 91 6.55 1.17 2.95
N GLU A 92 5.75 0.79 1.95
CA GLU A 92 4.64 -0.16 2.15
C GLU A 92 5.15 -1.53 2.56
N PHE A 93 6.25 -1.98 1.94
CA PHE A 93 6.84 -3.26 2.22
C PHE A 93 7.27 -3.36 3.69
N ALA A 94 8.08 -2.40 4.13
CA ALA A 94 8.58 -2.35 5.50
C ALA A 94 7.45 -2.19 6.52
N ALA A 95 6.46 -1.33 6.26
CA ALA A 95 5.33 -1.12 7.16
C ALA A 95 4.44 -2.38 7.30
N ILE A 96 4.18 -3.10 6.21
CA ILE A 96 3.40 -4.35 6.22
C ILE A 96 4.14 -5.46 6.96
N VAL A 97 5.45 -5.59 6.75
CA VAL A 97 6.28 -6.56 7.49
C VAL A 97 6.30 -6.23 8.98
N ALA A 98 6.47 -4.96 9.34
CA ALA A 98 6.42 -4.52 10.74
C ALA A 98 5.07 -4.83 11.39
N ALA A 99 3.95 -4.51 10.72
CA ALA A 99 2.62 -4.83 11.22
C ALA A 99 2.38 -6.33 11.37
N SER A 100 2.85 -7.14 10.41
CA SER A 100 2.73 -8.60 10.48
C SER A 100 3.47 -9.18 11.67
N ARG A 101 4.66 -8.63 11.99
CA ARG A 101 5.42 -9.00 13.18
C ARG A 101 4.74 -8.53 14.46
N ALA A 102 4.23 -7.29 14.50
CA ALA A 102 3.53 -6.77 15.68
C ALA A 102 2.26 -7.59 16.02
N LEU A 103 1.53 -8.04 15.00
CA LEU A 103 0.32 -8.84 15.15
C LEU A 103 0.57 -10.35 15.22
N GLN A 104 1.82 -10.79 15.04
CA GLN A 104 2.17 -12.22 14.91
C GLN A 104 1.28 -12.95 13.87
N SER A 105 0.94 -12.25 12.78
CA SER A 105 0.04 -12.73 11.74
C SER A 105 0.45 -12.12 10.40
N TRP A 106 0.55 -12.96 9.38
CA TRP A 106 0.71 -12.48 8.01
C TRP A 106 -0.62 -12.02 7.38
N ARG A 107 -1.76 -12.32 8.00
CA ARG A 107 -3.08 -11.89 7.53
C ARG A 107 -3.49 -10.60 8.24
N LEU A 108 -3.59 -9.52 7.48
CA LEU A 108 -3.91 -8.17 7.92
C LEU A 108 -5.30 -7.73 7.47
N VAL A 109 -6.28 -8.66 7.49
CA VAL A 109 -7.65 -8.47 6.97
C VAL A 109 -8.42 -7.31 7.61
N ARG A 110 -8.07 -6.96 8.85
CA ARG A 110 -8.66 -5.84 9.61
C ARG A 110 -7.81 -4.58 9.56
N CYS A 111 -6.75 -4.56 8.76
CA CYS A 111 -5.87 -3.42 8.66
C CYS A 111 -6.05 -2.69 7.33
N SER A 112 -5.85 -1.38 7.41
CA SER A 112 -5.64 -0.48 6.29
C SER A 112 -4.14 -0.20 6.17
N VAL A 113 -3.68 0.13 4.96
CA VAL A 113 -2.39 0.83 4.77
C VAL A 113 -2.66 2.21 4.18
N ALA A 114 -2.09 3.26 4.77
CA ALA A 114 -2.01 4.60 4.19
C ALA A 114 -0.60 4.81 3.63
N VAL A 115 -0.48 5.24 2.37
CA VAL A 115 0.82 5.48 1.71
C VAL A 115 0.79 6.76 0.86
N THR A 116 1.85 7.56 0.91
CA THR A 116 1.85 8.88 0.24
C THR A 116 1.86 8.81 -1.30
N LEU A 117 2.31 7.70 -1.89
CA LEU A 117 2.37 7.47 -3.32
C LEU A 117 1.67 6.15 -3.70
N GLU A 118 1.07 6.11 -4.89
CA GLU A 118 0.44 4.91 -5.43
C GLU A 118 1.40 3.69 -5.41
N PRO A 119 0.98 2.56 -4.81
CA PRO A 119 1.82 1.36 -4.75
C PRO A 119 2.27 0.84 -6.11
N CYS A 120 3.54 0.47 -6.21
CA CYS A 120 4.10 -0.21 -7.38
C CYS A 120 3.70 -1.70 -7.44
N VAL A 121 4.10 -2.40 -8.50
CA VAL A 121 3.77 -3.84 -8.72
C VAL A 121 4.17 -4.71 -7.53
N MET A 122 5.36 -4.50 -6.97
CA MET A 122 5.86 -5.25 -5.81
C MET A 122 4.97 -5.04 -4.58
N CYS A 123 4.74 -3.78 -4.21
CA CYS A 123 3.94 -3.43 -3.04
C CYS A 123 2.48 -3.86 -3.20
N ALA A 124 1.90 -3.69 -4.39
CA ALA A 124 0.55 -4.17 -4.70
C ALA A 124 0.44 -5.70 -4.56
N GLY A 125 1.43 -6.45 -5.03
CA GLY A 125 1.50 -7.90 -4.83
C GLY A 125 1.60 -8.29 -3.35
N LEU A 126 2.42 -7.58 -2.58
CA LEU A 126 2.52 -7.80 -1.12
C LEU A 126 1.20 -7.50 -0.40
N ILE A 127 0.52 -6.40 -0.74
CA ILE A 127 -0.79 -6.04 -0.19
C ILE A 127 -1.80 -7.19 -0.39
N VAL A 128 -1.82 -7.79 -1.58
CA VAL A 128 -2.67 -8.95 -1.88
C VAL A 128 -2.29 -10.17 -1.04
N ASN A 129 -0.99 -10.44 -0.89
CA ASN A 129 -0.49 -11.58 -0.11
C ASN A 129 -0.74 -11.41 1.40
N ALA A 130 -0.59 -10.19 1.92
CA ALA A 130 -0.85 -9.85 3.32
C ALA A 130 -2.35 -9.77 3.66
N ARG A 131 -3.23 -9.86 2.66
CA ARG A 131 -4.70 -9.80 2.82
C ARG A 131 -5.18 -8.50 3.45
N LEU A 132 -4.52 -7.37 3.19
CA LEU A 132 -4.93 -6.08 3.74
C LEU A 132 -6.40 -5.77 3.39
N GLY A 133 -7.17 -5.26 4.35
CA GLY A 133 -8.58 -4.94 4.13
C GLY A 133 -8.76 -3.73 3.22
N ARG A 134 -7.92 -2.71 3.40
CA ARG A 134 -7.98 -1.42 2.69
C ARG A 134 -6.62 -0.89 2.31
N VAL A 135 -6.56 -0.15 1.20
CA VAL A 135 -5.41 0.64 0.76
C VAL A 135 -5.88 2.08 0.58
N VAL A 136 -5.20 3.00 1.24
CA VAL A 136 -5.42 4.44 1.15
C VAL A 136 -4.14 5.04 0.59
N TYR A 137 -4.22 5.85 -0.46
CA TYR A 137 -3.02 6.49 -0.98
C TYR A 137 -3.23 7.91 -1.46
N GLY A 138 -2.15 8.69 -1.46
CA GLY A 138 -2.17 10.11 -1.81
C GLY A 138 -1.99 10.38 -3.30
N ALA A 139 -0.74 10.53 -3.74
CA ALA A 139 -0.41 10.84 -5.13
C ALA A 139 -0.53 9.61 -6.05
N ASP A 140 -0.91 9.85 -7.30
CA ASP A 140 -0.83 8.84 -8.36
C ASP A 140 0.60 8.70 -8.88
N ASP A 141 0.99 7.50 -9.32
CA ASP A 141 2.29 7.23 -9.90
C ASP A 141 2.16 6.86 -11.39
N ALA A 142 2.38 7.83 -12.26
CA ALA A 142 2.30 7.63 -13.71
C ALA A 142 3.42 6.74 -14.28
N LYS A 143 4.49 6.46 -13.52
CA LYS A 143 5.66 5.72 -13.98
C LYS A 143 5.71 4.27 -13.47
N ALA A 144 5.17 4.01 -12.29
CA ALA A 144 5.22 2.68 -11.68
C ALA A 144 3.92 2.24 -10.99
N GLY A 145 2.88 3.07 -10.98
CA GLY A 145 1.64 2.84 -10.24
C GLY A 145 0.90 1.60 -10.72
N ALA A 146 0.65 0.66 -9.80
CA ALA A 146 0.05 -0.63 -10.11
C ALA A 146 -1.37 -0.82 -9.58
N VAL A 147 -1.96 0.25 -9.05
CA VAL A 147 -3.33 0.23 -8.50
C VAL A 147 -4.34 0.76 -9.53
N ARG A 148 -4.03 1.88 -10.18
CA ARG A 148 -4.85 2.46 -11.25
C ARG A 148 -4.06 2.99 -12.45
N SER A 149 -2.82 3.46 -12.25
CA SER A 149 -2.09 4.22 -13.29
C SER A 149 -1.67 3.37 -14.47
N LEU A 150 -0.84 2.35 -14.23
CA LEU A 150 -0.35 1.44 -15.27
C LEU A 150 -0.99 0.06 -15.19
N TYR A 151 -1.32 -0.38 -13.97
CA TYR A 151 -1.96 -1.67 -13.72
C TYR A 151 -3.16 -1.51 -12.80
N SER A 152 -3.95 -2.57 -12.68
CA SER A 152 -5.08 -2.66 -11.75
C SER A 152 -5.00 -3.92 -10.89
N ILE A 153 -3.83 -4.18 -10.29
CA ILE A 153 -3.53 -5.43 -9.57
C ILE A 153 -4.53 -5.66 -8.44
N LEU A 154 -4.81 -4.63 -7.64
CA LEU A 154 -5.69 -4.75 -6.48
C LEU A 154 -7.17 -5.00 -6.86
N GLY A 155 -7.55 -4.70 -8.10
CA GLY A 155 -8.87 -4.96 -8.67
C GLY A 155 -8.95 -6.24 -9.51
N ASP A 156 -7.84 -6.96 -9.72
CA ASP A 156 -7.81 -8.10 -10.63
C ASP A 156 -8.67 -9.25 -10.13
N ARG A 157 -9.66 -9.65 -10.95
CA ARG A 157 -10.62 -10.70 -10.60
C ARG A 157 -10.01 -12.10 -10.52
N ARG A 158 -8.83 -12.30 -11.13
CA ARG A 158 -8.08 -13.56 -11.10
C ARG A 158 -7.38 -13.80 -9.77
N LEU A 159 -7.15 -12.74 -8.99
CA LEU A 159 -6.53 -12.84 -7.67
C LEU A 159 -7.56 -13.18 -6.60
N ASN A 160 -7.10 -13.92 -5.58
CA ASN A 160 -7.92 -14.46 -4.48
C ASN A 160 -8.24 -13.45 -3.36
N HIS A 161 -7.69 -12.23 -3.42
CA HIS A 161 -7.96 -11.15 -2.47
C HIS A 161 -7.95 -9.82 -3.19
N ARG A 162 -8.89 -8.94 -2.85
CA ARG A 162 -9.08 -7.62 -3.46
C ARG A 162 -9.39 -6.61 -2.36
N PRO A 163 -8.40 -5.81 -1.89
CA PRO A 163 -8.65 -4.79 -0.88
C PRO A 163 -9.56 -3.69 -1.43
N ARG A 164 -10.26 -2.96 -0.54
CA ARG A 164 -10.89 -1.70 -0.95
C ARG A 164 -9.80 -0.65 -1.15
N VAL A 165 -9.95 0.20 -2.16
CA VAL A 165 -8.98 1.26 -2.49
C VAL A 165 -9.63 2.62 -2.27
N MET A 166 -8.96 3.47 -1.48
CA MET A 166 -9.29 4.87 -1.28
C MET A 166 -8.17 5.74 -1.88
N PRO A 167 -8.36 6.22 -3.12
CA PRO A 167 -7.38 7.06 -3.78
C PRO A 167 -7.42 8.53 -3.37
N GLY A 168 -6.31 9.24 -3.55
CA GLY A 168 -6.29 10.71 -3.62
C GLY A 168 -6.31 11.45 -2.28
N VAL A 169 -6.06 10.76 -1.16
CA VAL A 169 -6.10 11.40 0.17
C VAL A 169 -4.90 12.31 0.35
N LEU A 170 -5.11 13.61 0.54
CA LEU A 170 -4.05 14.63 0.59
C LEU A 170 -3.12 14.57 -0.65
N LYS A 171 -3.72 14.33 -1.82
CA LYS A 171 -3.00 14.23 -3.09
C LYS A 171 -2.14 15.46 -3.40
N PRO A 172 -2.61 16.71 -3.23
CA PRO A 172 -1.79 17.89 -3.49
C PRO A 172 -0.50 17.90 -2.67
N GLU A 173 -0.59 17.66 -1.36
CA GLU A 173 0.58 17.66 -0.47
C GLU A 173 1.56 16.52 -0.80
N CYS A 174 1.03 15.33 -1.09
CA CYS A 174 1.86 14.18 -1.47
C CYS A 174 2.60 14.42 -2.80
N SER A 175 1.92 15.03 -3.78
CA SER A 175 2.47 15.30 -5.11
C SER A 175 3.53 16.41 -5.07
N GLU A 176 3.30 17.45 -4.27
CA GLU A 176 4.23 18.57 -4.12
C GLU A 176 5.56 18.12 -3.49
N MET A 177 5.51 17.20 -2.52
CA MET A 177 6.71 16.66 -1.88
C MET A 177 7.62 15.94 -2.87
N LEU A 178 7.06 15.08 -3.73
CA LEU A 178 7.79 14.39 -4.78
C LEU A 178 8.36 15.37 -5.81
N THR A 179 7.55 16.35 -6.22
CA THR A 179 7.95 17.37 -7.20
C THR A 179 9.12 18.19 -6.68
N THR A 180 9.04 18.64 -5.43
CA THR A 180 10.10 19.40 -4.76
C THR A 180 11.38 18.59 -4.64
N PHE A 181 11.28 17.33 -4.19
CA PHE A 181 12.44 16.44 -4.07
C PHE A 181 13.15 16.21 -5.40
N PHE A 182 12.44 15.85 -6.46
CA PHE A 182 13.11 15.65 -7.75
C PHE A 182 13.63 16.95 -8.37
N ARG A 183 13.04 18.11 -8.04
CA ARG A 183 13.57 19.41 -8.45
C ARG A 183 14.90 19.70 -7.77
N SER A 184 15.04 19.45 -6.46
CA SER A 184 16.30 19.66 -5.75
C SER A 184 17.41 18.74 -6.26
N ILE A 185 17.10 17.47 -6.55
CA ILE A 185 18.06 16.53 -7.15
C ILE A 185 18.56 16.99 -8.52
N ARG A 186 17.69 17.58 -9.36
CA ARG A 186 18.09 18.11 -10.68
C ARG A 186 18.92 19.39 -10.58
N ALA A 187 18.64 20.24 -9.58
CA ALA A 187 19.36 21.50 -9.38
C ALA A 187 20.73 21.30 -8.72
N GLY A 188 20.93 20.19 -7.99
CA GLY A 188 22.22 19.80 -7.40
C GLY A 188 23.12 18.97 -8.32
N ARG A 189 22.77 18.83 -9.60
CA ARG A 189 23.61 18.26 -10.66
C ARG A 189 24.17 19.37 -11.53
#